data_AF-A0A820ERT3-F1
#
_entry.id   AF-A0A820ERT3-F1
#
_cell.length_a   1.000
_cell.length_b   1.000
_cell.length_c   1.000
_cell.angle_alpha   90.00
_cell.angle_beta   90.00
_cell.angle_gamma   90.00
#
_symmetry.space_group_name_H-M   'P 1'
#
loop_
_entity.id
_entity.type
_entity.pdbx_description
1 polymer ?
#
loop_
_entity_poly.entity_id
_entity_poly.type
_entity_poly.pdbx_seq_one_letter_code
_entity_poly.pdbx_strand_id
1 'polypeptide(L)'
;MYIIIKVNFWVQGELLRADIIKNRIEILSHFIRVAKKLFDFNNINACMAVVMALQSAPIYRLEKTWMGLSKRDRTTFSNLKELVSSNENWKRLRHHLTNTKLPCIPYLGIYLTDIIRIDTLHPHRGGLETNQRKNAMNNICRVISEFQQSTYEFLKPIECVQNYLASVRYMEELQTFVEDQNFKQSLIIESDDQHDSCCEKQPKNLEKSSSFKILHVETPSICSHRRTLSDYNHSNYFLSSNKSATLPCRTNGNKSLLDDSVLGDPVSEETSSSIKSLSTHIDSKMSRR
;
A
#
# COMPACT_ATOMS: atom_id res chain seq x y z
N MET A 1 -7.03 -1.26 10.98
CA MET A 1 -7.63 -0.71 9.76
C MET A 1 -8.28 0.65 10.01
N TYR A 2 -9.18 0.77 10.98
CA TYR A 2 -9.87 2.03 11.35
C TYR A 2 -8.94 3.25 11.55
N ILE A 3 -7.81 3.10 12.25
CA ILE A 3 -6.88 4.23 12.49
C ILE A 3 -6.20 4.73 11.21
N ILE A 4 -5.94 3.85 10.24
CA ILE A 4 -5.33 4.23 8.95
C ILE A 4 -6.31 5.09 8.18
N ILE A 5 -7.57 4.67 8.10
CA ILE A 5 -8.61 5.38 7.36
C ILE A 5 -8.92 6.72 8.03
N LYS A 6 -9.02 6.75 9.36
CA LYS A 6 -9.18 7.99 10.14
C LYS A 6 -8.05 8.99 9.87
N VAL A 7 -6.78 8.56 9.96
CA VAL A 7 -5.62 9.42 9.68
C VAL A 7 -5.63 9.87 8.23
N ASN A 8 -5.99 8.98 7.30
CA ASN A 8 -6.05 9.28 5.89
C ASN A 8 -7.04 10.42 5.59
N PHE A 9 -8.28 10.31 6.05
CA PHE A 9 -9.29 11.35 5.87
C PHE A 9 -8.97 12.65 6.60
N TRP A 10 -8.34 12.57 7.76
CA TRP A 10 -7.86 13.76 8.47
C TRP A 10 -6.85 14.54 7.63
N VAL A 11 -5.82 13.86 7.09
CA VAL A 11 -4.80 14.49 6.24
C VAL A 11 -5.42 15.11 4.99
N GLN A 12 -6.32 14.39 4.32
CA GLN A 12 -7.03 14.93 3.16
C GLN A 12 -7.83 16.18 3.53
N GLY A 13 -8.59 16.12 4.63
CA GLY A 13 -9.42 17.24 5.09
C GLY A 13 -8.63 18.48 5.46
N GLU A 14 -7.49 18.35 6.13
CA GLU A 14 -6.61 19.50 6.45
C GLU A 14 -6.05 20.16 5.19
N LEU A 15 -5.71 19.38 4.16
CA LEU A 15 -5.23 19.91 2.88
C LEU A 15 -6.33 20.60 2.07
N LEU A 16 -7.50 19.97 1.96
CA LEU A 16 -8.61 20.45 1.14
C LEU A 16 -9.40 21.60 1.78
N ARG A 17 -9.26 21.83 3.09
CA ARG A 17 -9.81 23.04 3.75
C ARG A 17 -8.96 24.29 3.54
N ALA A 18 -7.75 24.17 2.99
CA ALA A 18 -6.87 25.31 2.79
C ALA A 18 -7.15 25.99 1.43
N ASP A 19 -7.89 27.11 1.48
CA ASP A 19 -8.26 27.89 0.29
C ASP A 19 -7.03 28.53 -0.38
N ILE A 20 -6.10 29.04 0.42
CA ILE A 20 -4.89 29.72 -0.05
C ILE A 20 -3.83 28.68 -0.45
N ILE A 21 -3.40 28.70 -1.72
CA ILE A 21 -2.40 27.76 -2.25
C ILE A 21 -1.09 27.76 -1.45
N LYS A 22 -0.60 28.91 -1.00
CA LYS A 22 0.61 29.01 -0.18
C LYS A 22 0.47 28.21 1.13
N ASN A 23 -0.65 28.38 1.84
CA ASN A 23 -0.93 27.65 3.08
C ASN A 23 -1.07 26.14 2.79
N ARG A 24 -1.72 25.77 1.68
CA ARG A 24 -1.88 24.38 1.27
C ARG A 24 -0.54 23.70 0.96
N ILE A 25 0.38 24.39 0.31
CA ILE A 25 1.77 23.93 0.08
C ILE A 25 2.49 23.70 1.42
N GLU A 26 2.34 24.62 2.38
CA GLU A 26 2.95 24.48 3.71
C GLU A 26 2.38 23.28 4.48
N ILE A 27 1.07 23.06 4.42
CA ILE A 27 0.40 21.90 5.02
C ILE A 27 0.88 20.61 4.35
N LEU A 28 0.99 20.57 3.02
CA LEU A 28 1.51 19.41 2.28
C LEU A 28 2.96 19.09 2.70
N SER A 29 3.83 20.11 2.73
CA SER A 29 5.21 19.98 3.22
C SER A 29 5.26 19.53 4.69
N HIS A 30 4.33 20.01 5.52
CA HIS A 30 4.22 19.56 6.91
C HIS A 30 3.90 18.06 7.00
N PHE A 31 2.89 17.56 6.26
CA PHE A 31 2.56 16.14 6.28
C PHE A 31 3.67 15.23 5.73
N ILE A 32 4.44 15.68 4.74
CA ILE A 32 5.64 14.96 4.28
C ILE A 32 6.67 14.86 5.42
N ARG A 33 6.90 15.94 6.18
CA ARG A 33 7.80 15.92 7.34
C ARG A 33 7.26 15.03 8.47
N VAL A 34 5.95 15.03 8.71
CA VAL A 34 5.30 14.13 9.66
C VAL A 34 5.51 12.67 9.25
N ALA A 35 5.25 12.32 7.98
CA ALA A 35 5.48 10.97 7.47
C ALA A 35 6.94 10.54 7.62
N LYS A 36 7.89 11.44 7.34
CA LYS A 36 9.32 11.17 7.56
C LYS A 36 9.64 10.91 9.04
N LYS A 37 9.06 11.69 9.97
CA LYS A 37 9.23 11.47 11.41
C LYS A 37 8.58 10.17 11.90
N LEU A 38 7.43 9.79 11.35
CA LEU A 38 6.80 8.50 11.62
C LEU A 38 7.69 7.35 11.16
N PHE A 39 8.29 7.45 9.98
CA PHE A 39 9.29 6.49 9.50
C PHE A 39 10.51 6.42 10.42
N ASP A 40 11.05 7.57 10.86
CA ASP A 40 12.20 7.62 11.77
C ASP A 40 11.92 6.98 13.14
N PHE A 41 10.66 6.98 13.59
CA PHE A 41 10.21 6.28 14.79
C PHE A 41 9.75 4.84 14.53
N ASN A 42 9.99 4.29 13.34
CA ASN A 42 9.50 2.99 12.90
C ASN A 42 7.99 2.80 13.11
N ASN A 43 7.21 3.89 13.09
CA ASN A 43 5.75 3.83 13.06
C ASN A 43 5.29 3.71 11.61
N ILE A 44 5.55 2.55 11.05
CA ILE A 44 5.31 2.23 9.64
C ILE A 44 3.81 2.25 9.33
N ASN A 45 2.98 1.85 10.29
CA ASN A 45 1.52 1.88 10.13
C ASN A 45 0.99 3.30 9.88
N ALA A 46 1.38 4.28 10.69
CA ALA A 46 0.93 5.66 10.51
C ALA A 46 1.64 6.34 9.32
N CYS A 47 2.91 6.01 9.07
CA CYS A 47 3.63 6.49 7.88
C CYS A 47 2.89 6.08 6.60
N MET A 48 2.50 4.80 6.49
CA MET A 48 1.69 4.29 5.39
C MET A 48 0.38 5.08 5.25
N ALA A 49 -0.34 5.33 6.35
CA ALA A 49 -1.60 6.07 6.32
C ALA A 49 -1.45 7.49 5.74
N VAL A 50 -0.42 8.24 6.14
CA VAL A 50 -0.14 9.57 5.60
C VAL A 50 0.25 9.49 4.12
N VAL A 51 1.13 8.56 3.74
CA VAL A 51 1.55 8.39 2.34
C VAL A 51 0.35 8.04 1.46
N MET A 52 -0.51 7.11 1.89
CA MET A 52 -1.75 6.77 1.18
C MET A 52 -2.70 7.96 1.04
N ALA A 53 -2.79 8.82 2.06
CA ALA A 53 -3.61 10.03 1.99
C ALA A 53 -3.09 11.00 0.92
N LEU A 54 -1.78 11.21 0.88
CA LEU A 54 -1.15 12.08 -0.12
C LEU A 54 -1.18 11.50 -1.54
N GLN A 55 -1.27 10.17 -1.67
CA GLN A 55 -1.46 9.48 -2.95
C GLN A 55 -2.93 9.32 -3.35
N SER A 56 -3.88 9.71 -2.49
CA SER A 56 -5.30 9.63 -2.82
C SER A 56 -5.65 10.55 -3.99
N ALA A 57 -6.64 10.15 -4.80
CA ALA A 57 -7.08 10.90 -5.97
C ALA A 57 -7.31 12.41 -5.72
N PRO A 58 -8.03 12.85 -4.66
CA PRO A 58 -8.24 14.29 -4.42
C PRO A 58 -6.97 15.09 -4.14
N ILE A 59 -5.92 14.46 -3.60
CA ILE A 59 -4.67 15.14 -3.26
C ILE A 59 -3.65 15.02 -4.39
N TYR A 60 -3.54 13.85 -5.01
CA TYR A 60 -2.58 13.59 -6.08
C TYR A 60 -2.77 14.53 -7.28
N ARG A 61 -4.02 14.91 -7.59
CA ARG A 61 -4.33 15.78 -8.72
C ARG A 61 -4.04 17.27 -8.51
N LEU A 62 -3.67 17.72 -7.29
CA LEU A 62 -3.41 19.13 -6.98
C LEU A 62 -2.04 19.58 -7.53
N GLU A 63 -1.88 19.57 -8.84
CA GLU A 63 -0.60 19.77 -9.54
C GLU A 63 0.08 21.08 -9.13
N LYS A 64 -0.67 22.18 -9.00
CA LYS A 64 -0.11 23.49 -8.62
C LYS A 64 0.46 23.43 -7.19
N THR A 65 -0.23 22.75 -6.28
CA THR A 65 0.27 22.52 -4.91
C THR A 65 1.54 21.65 -4.91
N TRP A 66 1.59 20.57 -5.68
CA TRP A 66 2.77 19.70 -5.76
C TRP A 66 3.99 20.40 -6.38
N MET A 67 3.78 21.24 -7.39
CA MET A 67 4.83 22.06 -8.00
C MET A 67 5.44 23.05 -7.00
N GLY A 68 4.63 23.58 -6.08
CA GLY A 68 5.07 24.52 -5.04
C GLY A 68 6.00 23.93 -3.97
N LEU A 69 6.15 22.60 -3.89
CA LEU A 69 7.03 21.97 -2.91
C LEU A 69 8.52 22.27 -3.15
N SER A 70 9.30 22.17 -2.08
CA SER A 70 10.76 22.17 -2.21
C SER A 70 11.26 20.87 -2.86
N LYS A 71 12.45 20.90 -3.49
CA LYS A 71 13.10 19.69 -4.03
C LYS A 71 13.31 18.64 -2.93
N ARG A 72 13.70 19.09 -1.73
CA ARG A 72 13.92 18.21 -0.57
C ARG A 72 12.66 17.46 -0.16
N ASP A 73 11.53 18.15 -0.07
CA ASP A 73 10.27 17.53 0.35
C ASP A 73 9.76 16.58 -0.73
N ARG A 74 9.88 16.93 -2.02
CA ARG A 74 9.58 16.02 -3.14
C ARG A 74 10.40 14.73 -3.08
N THR A 75 11.72 14.83 -2.89
CA THR A 75 12.59 13.65 -2.76
C THR A 75 12.23 12.81 -1.54
N THR A 76 11.94 13.47 -0.41
CA THR A 76 11.53 12.78 0.83
C THR A 76 10.25 11.98 0.60
N PHE A 77 9.24 12.60 -0.02
CA PHE A 77 7.99 11.92 -0.34
C PHE A 77 8.18 10.76 -1.33
N SER A 78 8.98 10.96 -2.38
CA SER A 78 9.29 9.89 -3.35
C SER A 78 9.90 8.66 -2.68
N ASN A 79 10.87 8.87 -1.79
CA ASN A 79 11.51 7.77 -1.04
C ASN A 79 10.53 7.03 -0.13
N LEU A 80 9.66 7.77 0.57
CA LEU A 80 8.64 7.18 1.45
C LEU A 80 7.59 6.40 0.64
N LYS A 81 7.12 6.96 -0.48
CA LYS A 81 6.21 6.30 -1.43
C LYS A 81 6.79 4.97 -1.94
N GLU A 82 8.06 4.98 -2.32
CA GLU A 82 8.71 3.79 -2.85
C GLU A 82 8.93 2.72 -1.78
N LEU A 83 9.27 3.11 -0.55
CA LEU A 83 9.39 2.19 0.59
C LEU A 83 8.09 1.43 0.85
N VAL A 84 6.96 2.13 0.86
CA VAL A 84 5.65 1.57 1.23
C VAL A 84 4.84 1.04 0.03
N SER A 85 5.42 1.07 -1.16
CA SER A 85 4.81 0.55 -2.38
C SER A 85 4.41 -0.92 -2.25
N SER A 86 3.26 -1.29 -2.82
CA SER A 86 2.78 -2.68 -2.91
C SER A 86 3.50 -3.52 -3.95
N ASN A 87 4.44 -2.94 -4.71
CA ASN A 87 5.25 -3.62 -5.72
C ASN A 87 5.89 -4.91 -5.17
N GLU A 88 5.82 -5.99 -5.98
CA GLU A 88 6.36 -7.31 -5.63
C GLU A 88 5.91 -7.79 -4.24
N ASN A 89 4.63 -7.64 -3.90
CA ASN A 89 4.07 -7.99 -2.58
C ASN A 89 4.77 -7.24 -1.43
N TRP A 90 4.86 -5.91 -1.55
CA TRP A 90 5.51 -5.03 -0.56
C TRP A 90 6.97 -5.40 -0.26
N LYS A 91 7.74 -5.83 -1.27
CA LYS A 91 9.11 -6.34 -1.09
C LYS A 91 10.02 -5.41 -0.29
N ARG A 92 10.01 -4.11 -0.60
CA ARG A 92 10.84 -3.11 0.10
C ARG A 92 10.42 -2.92 1.55
N LEU A 93 9.12 -2.82 1.79
CA LEU A 93 8.55 -2.71 3.13
C LEU A 93 8.84 -3.94 3.99
N ARG A 94 8.65 -5.14 3.42
CA ARG A 94 8.97 -6.41 4.09
C ARG A 94 10.45 -6.50 4.43
N HIS A 95 11.32 -6.18 3.47
CA HIS A 95 12.75 -6.14 3.71
C HIS A 95 13.12 -5.17 4.83
N HIS A 96 12.52 -3.98 4.85
CA HIS A 96 12.72 -3.03 5.93
C HIS A 96 12.29 -3.61 7.29
N LEU A 97 11.05 -4.12 7.41
CA LEU A 97 10.52 -4.67 8.66
C LEU A 97 11.32 -5.86 9.19
N THR A 98 11.84 -6.74 8.33
CA THR A 98 12.70 -7.86 8.74
C THR A 98 14.02 -7.40 9.35
N ASN A 99 14.52 -6.22 8.95
CA ASN A 99 15.78 -5.65 9.45
C ASN A 99 15.57 -4.61 10.57
N THR A 100 14.32 -4.25 10.85
CA THR A 100 13.98 -3.25 11.87
C THR A 100 13.97 -3.88 13.26
N LYS A 101 14.68 -3.26 14.19
CA LYS A 101 14.63 -3.60 15.62
C LYS A 101 13.51 -2.81 16.31
N LEU A 102 13.08 -3.31 17.47
CA LEU A 102 12.14 -2.58 18.33
C LEU A 102 12.76 -1.24 18.80
N PRO A 103 11.94 -0.19 19.02
CA PRO A 103 10.48 -0.19 18.85
C PRO A 103 10.06 -0.02 17.38
N CYS A 104 8.97 -0.67 17.00
CA CYS A 104 8.35 -0.58 15.68
C CYS A 104 6.84 -0.87 15.74
N ILE A 105 6.04 -0.04 15.07
CA ILE A 105 4.63 -0.30 14.81
C ILE A 105 4.49 -0.70 13.33
N PRO A 106 4.38 -2.00 13.02
CA PRO A 106 4.36 -2.47 11.64
C PRO A 106 3.02 -2.16 10.96
N TYR A 107 3.04 -2.01 9.63
CA TYR A 107 1.79 -1.97 8.85
C TYR A 107 1.16 -3.36 8.81
N LEU A 108 0.04 -3.55 9.49
CA LEU A 108 -0.59 -4.86 9.64
C LEU A 108 -1.12 -5.47 8.34
N GLY A 109 -1.36 -4.66 7.30
CA GLY A 109 -1.91 -5.12 6.04
C GLY A 109 -1.11 -6.26 5.40
N ILE A 110 0.22 -6.23 5.47
CA ILE A 110 1.06 -7.30 4.89
C ILE A 110 0.86 -8.65 5.59
N TYR A 111 0.69 -8.65 6.91
CA TYR A 111 0.51 -9.88 7.68
C TYR A 111 -0.92 -10.40 7.54
N LEU A 112 -1.91 -9.51 7.44
CA LEU A 112 -3.28 -9.88 7.12
C LEU A 112 -3.37 -10.50 5.72
N THR A 113 -2.67 -9.95 4.73
CA THR A 113 -2.56 -10.57 3.40
C THR A 113 -1.92 -11.95 3.47
N ASP A 114 -0.88 -12.14 4.28
CA ASP A 114 -0.25 -13.45 4.45
C ASP A 114 -1.20 -14.46 5.10
N ILE A 115 -1.97 -14.05 6.11
CA ILE A 115 -3.01 -14.89 6.74
C ILE A 115 -4.07 -15.29 5.72
N ILE A 116 -4.59 -14.35 4.94
CA ILE A 116 -5.58 -14.63 3.88
C ILE A 116 -5.01 -15.59 2.85
N ARG A 117 -3.73 -15.42 2.47
CA ARG A 117 -3.06 -16.29 1.51
C ARG A 117 -2.95 -17.73 2.03
N ILE A 118 -2.52 -17.90 3.28
CA ILE A 118 -2.48 -19.23 3.92
C ILE A 118 -3.90 -19.80 3.97
N ASP A 119 -4.90 -18.98 4.30
CA ASP A 119 -6.28 -19.43 4.42
C ASP A 119 -6.86 -19.92 3.09
N THR A 120 -6.52 -19.23 2.01
CA THR A 120 -6.94 -19.59 0.65
C THR A 120 -6.25 -20.86 0.16
N LEU A 121 -4.94 -21.01 0.42
CA LEU A 121 -4.16 -22.16 -0.06
C LEU A 121 -4.40 -23.44 0.77
N HIS A 122 -4.68 -23.27 2.07
CA HIS A 122 -4.88 -24.36 3.01
C HIS A 122 -6.17 -24.13 3.82
N PRO A 123 -7.36 -24.18 3.20
CA PRO A 123 -8.62 -23.84 3.87
C PRO A 123 -8.93 -24.83 5.01
N HIS A 124 -9.49 -24.31 6.10
CA HIS A 124 -9.92 -25.14 7.21
C HIS A 124 -11.15 -25.97 6.82
N ARG A 125 -11.02 -27.30 6.83
CA ARG A 125 -12.08 -28.23 6.35
C ARG A 125 -12.98 -28.80 7.46
N GLY A 126 -13.05 -28.16 8.63
CA GLY A 126 -13.95 -28.59 9.71
C GLY A 126 -13.49 -29.85 10.46
N GLY A 127 -12.18 -30.10 10.51
CA GLY A 127 -11.56 -31.23 11.20
C GLY A 127 -10.26 -30.83 11.89
N LEU A 128 -9.32 -31.76 12.09
CA LEU A 128 -8.01 -31.44 12.65
C LEU A 128 -7.21 -30.53 11.70
N GLU A 129 -6.73 -29.41 12.23
CA GLU A 129 -5.91 -28.44 11.50
C GLU A 129 -4.58 -29.06 11.06
N THR A 130 -4.15 -28.79 9.82
CA THR A 130 -2.88 -29.35 9.32
C THR A 130 -1.69 -28.70 10.02
N ASN A 131 -0.63 -29.48 10.28
CA ASN A 131 0.58 -28.95 10.89
C ASN A 131 1.22 -27.83 10.06
N GLN A 132 1.15 -27.93 8.72
CA GLN A 132 1.67 -26.89 7.81
C GLN A 132 0.95 -25.55 8.03
N ARG A 133 -0.39 -25.54 7.97
CA ARG A 133 -1.19 -24.34 8.22
C ARG A 133 -0.97 -23.78 9.62
N LYS A 134 -1.01 -24.65 10.63
CA LYS A 134 -0.80 -24.26 12.03
C LYS A 134 0.56 -23.59 12.22
N ASN A 135 1.63 -24.17 11.68
CA ASN A 135 2.97 -23.61 11.79
C ASN A 135 3.08 -22.27 11.05
N ALA A 136 2.55 -22.17 9.83
CA ALA A 136 2.56 -20.93 9.05
C ALA A 136 1.83 -19.78 9.77
N MET A 137 0.62 -20.02 10.27
CA MET A 137 -0.16 -19.05 11.04
C MET A 137 0.55 -18.66 12.34
N ASN A 138 1.04 -19.63 13.11
CA ASN A 138 1.77 -19.40 14.36
C ASN A 138 3.00 -18.52 14.15
N ASN A 139 3.71 -18.72 13.04
CA ASN A 139 4.89 -17.92 12.75
C ASN A 139 4.53 -16.45 12.50
N ILE A 140 3.41 -16.14 11.83
CA ILE A 140 2.92 -14.77 11.67
C ILE A 140 2.54 -14.17 13.04
N CYS A 141 1.78 -14.91 13.84
CA CYS A 141 1.38 -14.49 15.18
C CYS A 141 2.59 -14.17 16.07
N ARG A 142 3.65 -14.99 15.97
CA ARG A 142 4.90 -14.77 16.69
C ARG A 142 5.56 -13.45 16.28
N VAL A 143 5.70 -13.18 14.99
CA VAL A 143 6.28 -11.92 14.50
C VAL A 143 5.46 -10.72 14.97
N ILE A 144 4.13 -10.79 14.90
CA ILE A 144 3.25 -9.72 15.41
C ILE A 144 3.45 -9.54 16.92
N SER A 145 3.54 -10.63 17.68
CA SER A 145 3.76 -10.60 19.12
C SER A 145 5.12 -9.99 19.50
N GLU A 146 6.17 -10.25 18.72
CA GLU A 146 7.47 -9.60 18.88
C GLU A 146 7.37 -8.08 18.70
N PHE A 147 6.66 -7.60 17.68
CA PHE A 147 6.43 -6.15 17.49
C PHE A 147 5.60 -5.51 18.60
N GLN A 148 4.67 -6.25 19.22
CA GLN A 148 3.86 -5.76 20.33
C GLN A 148 4.67 -5.47 21.59
N GLN A 149 5.91 -5.97 21.70
CA GLN A 149 6.82 -5.62 22.79
C GLN A 149 7.44 -4.22 22.65
N SER A 150 7.11 -3.48 21.58
CA SER A 150 7.62 -2.11 21.36
C SER A 150 7.13 -1.14 22.43
N THR A 151 8.06 -0.43 23.06
CA THR A 151 7.76 0.71 23.95
C THR A 151 8.30 2.01 23.39
N TYR A 152 7.56 3.10 23.62
CA TYR A 152 7.90 4.44 23.12
C TYR A 152 8.08 5.43 24.28
N GLU A 153 8.79 5.01 25.33
CA GLU A 153 8.94 5.76 26.60
C GLU A 153 9.60 7.14 26.43
N PHE A 154 10.39 7.32 25.38
CA PHE A 154 11.02 8.61 25.05
C PHE A 154 10.02 9.65 24.52
N LEU A 155 8.79 9.26 24.17
CA LEU A 155 7.75 10.17 23.71
C LEU A 155 6.91 10.66 24.89
N LYS A 156 6.85 11.98 25.07
CA LYS A 156 5.98 12.61 26.05
C LYS A 156 4.65 13.00 25.40
N PRO A 157 3.50 12.56 25.94
CA PRO A 157 2.18 12.99 25.46
C PRO A 157 2.02 14.50 25.53
N ILE A 158 1.47 15.09 24.46
CA ILE A 158 1.04 16.49 24.44
C ILE A 158 -0.48 16.47 24.39
N GLU A 159 -1.12 16.78 25.52
CA GLU A 159 -2.54 16.55 25.74
C GLU A 159 -3.43 17.30 24.73
N CYS A 160 -3.15 18.59 24.47
CA CYS A 160 -3.94 19.37 23.52
C CYS A 160 -3.89 18.79 22.09
N VAL A 161 -2.74 18.28 21.65
CA VAL A 161 -2.57 17.66 20.34
C VAL A 161 -3.29 16.31 20.30
N GLN A 162 -3.18 15.50 21.36
CA GLN A 162 -3.89 14.23 21.44
C GLN A 162 -5.40 14.42 21.42
N ASN A 163 -5.91 15.40 22.14
CA ASN A 163 -7.33 15.73 22.17
C ASN A 163 -7.84 16.17 20.79
N TYR A 164 -7.06 17.00 20.07
CA TYR A 164 -7.37 17.37 18.69
C TYR A 164 -7.38 16.16 17.74
N LEU A 165 -6.37 15.29 17.79
CA LEU A 165 -6.33 14.09 16.94
C LEU A 165 -7.44 13.08 17.31
N ALA A 166 -7.82 13.03 18.59
CA ALA A 166 -8.93 12.21 19.07
C ALA A 166 -10.28 12.76 18.59
N SER A 167 -10.45 14.09 18.52
CA SER A 167 -11.71 14.72 18.10
C SER A 167 -12.04 14.52 16.63
N VAL A 168 -11.06 14.16 15.79
CA VAL A 168 -11.32 13.71 14.42
C VAL A 168 -12.19 12.45 14.47
N ARG A 169 -13.44 12.57 13.99
CA ARG A 169 -14.37 11.43 13.90
C ARG A 169 -14.27 10.79 12.52
N TYR A 170 -14.31 9.47 12.49
CA TYR A 170 -14.51 8.69 11.27
C TYR A 170 -15.69 7.75 11.50
N MET A 171 -16.61 7.72 10.53
CA MET A 171 -17.75 6.81 10.50
C MET A 171 -17.60 5.99 9.23
N GLU A 172 -17.55 4.67 9.37
CA GLU A 172 -17.26 3.75 8.26
C GLU A 172 -18.38 3.81 7.21
N GLU A 173 -19.61 3.97 7.66
CA GLU A 173 -20.82 4.09 6.85
C GLU A 173 -20.82 5.34 5.96
N LEU A 174 -20.03 6.37 6.32
CA LEU A 174 -19.92 7.62 5.55
C LEU A 174 -18.70 7.67 4.64
N GLN A 175 -17.92 6.60 4.55
CA GLN A 175 -16.66 6.60 3.82
C GLN A 175 -16.81 7.08 2.37
N THR A 176 -17.70 6.45 1.61
CA THR A 176 -17.93 6.81 0.19
C THR A 176 -18.38 8.25 0.03
N PHE A 177 -19.25 8.73 0.92
CA PHE A 177 -19.68 10.12 0.91
C PHE A 177 -18.51 11.07 1.13
N VAL A 178 -17.64 10.81 2.11
CA VAL A 178 -16.47 11.64 2.40
C VAL A 178 -15.47 11.62 1.25
N GLU A 179 -15.23 10.47 0.62
CA GLU A 179 -14.37 10.33 -0.56
C GLU A 179 -14.88 11.19 -1.73
N ASP A 180 -16.17 11.10 -2.04
CA ASP A 180 -16.80 11.89 -3.09
C ASP A 180 -16.73 13.40 -2.81
N GLN A 181 -16.99 13.81 -1.56
CA GLN A 181 -16.90 15.21 -1.15
C GLN A 181 -15.48 15.74 -1.26
N ASN A 182 -14.48 14.97 -0.81
CA ASN A 182 -13.08 15.34 -0.92
C ASN A 182 -12.66 15.47 -2.40
N PHE A 183 -13.11 14.56 -3.26
CA PHE A 183 -12.84 14.64 -4.70
C PHE A 183 -13.47 15.88 -5.33
N LYS A 184 -14.75 16.13 -5.08
CA LYS A 184 -15.44 17.36 -5.55
C LYS A 184 -14.74 18.62 -5.07
N GLN A 185 -14.38 18.68 -3.80
CA GLN A 185 -13.66 19.81 -3.22
C GLN A 185 -12.31 20.04 -3.91
N SER A 186 -11.57 18.97 -4.22
CA SER A 186 -10.31 19.10 -4.95
C SER A 186 -10.48 19.72 -6.34
N LEU A 187 -11.56 19.37 -7.07
CA LEU A 187 -11.87 19.93 -8.38
C LEU A 187 -12.14 21.43 -8.32
N ILE A 188 -12.74 21.90 -7.22
CA ILE A 188 -13.05 23.32 -7.00
C ILE A 188 -11.76 24.10 -6.71
N ILE A 189 -10.87 23.57 -5.86
CA ILE A 189 -9.66 24.28 -5.40
C ILE A 189 -8.64 24.48 -6.53
N GLU A 190 -8.47 23.47 -7.38
CA GLU A 190 -7.62 23.54 -8.57
C GLU A 190 -8.43 23.08 -9.78
N SER A 191 -9.36 23.93 -10.20
CA SER A 191 -10.04 23.81 -11.49
C SER A 191 -9.05 24.13 -12.62
N ASP A 192 -9.17 23.40 -13.74
CA ASP A 192 -8.31 23.56 -14.92
C ASP A 192 -8.50 24.92 -15.63
N ASP A 193 -9.53 25.69 -15.25
CA ASP A 193 -9.97 26.93 -15.93
C ASP A 193 -9.61 28.25 -15.23
N GLN A 194 -8.66 28.25 -14.29
CA GLN A 194 -8.06 29.52 -13.85
C GLN A 194 -7.01 29.97 -14.88
N HIS A 195 -7.51 30.57 -15.96
CA HIS A 195 -6.79 31.48 -16.85
C HIS A 195 -5.95 32.44 -16.00
N ASP A 196 -4.70 32.66 -16.38
CA ASP A 196 -3.78 33.61 -15.79
C ASP A 196 -4.46 34.95 -15.41
N SER A 197 -4.84 35.10 -14.15
CA SER A 197 -5.25 36.39 -13.59
C SER A 197 -4.58 36.59 -12.24
N CYS A 198 -3.26 36.67 -12.29
CA CYS A 198 -2.50 37.40 -11.29
C CYS A 198 -1.26 38.03 -11.95
N CYS A 199 -1.51 38.97 -12.85
CA CYS A 199 -0.56 40.01 -13.21
C CYS A 199 -1.36 41.29 -13.40
N GLU A 200 -1.56 42.04 -12.32
CA GLU A 200 -1.88 43.46 -12.43
C GLU A 200 -0.75 44.14 -13.20
N LYS A 201 -0.97 44.41 -14.49
CA LYS A 201 -0.16 45.35 -15.26
C LYS A 201 -1.01 46.58 -15.52
N GLN A 202 -0.59 47.69 -14.92
CA GLN A 202 -1.09 49.03 -15.19
C GLN A 202 -1.02 49.35 -16.69
N PRO A 203 -1.96 50.13 -17.26
CA PRO A 203 -1.96 50.43 -18.68
C PRO A 203 -0.92 51.53 -18.97
N LYS A 204 -0.03 51.28 -19.94
CA LYS A 204 0.75 52.32 -20.61
C LYS A 204 0.36 52.35 -22.09
N ASN A 205 0.05 53.56 -22.54
CA ASN A 205 -0.44 53.91 -23.87
C ASN A 205 0.56 53.62 -25.00
N LEU A 206 -0.03 53.50 -26.19
CA LEU A 206 0.47 53.36 -27.56
C LEU A 206 1.86 53.96 -27.86
N GLU A 207 2.61 53.27 -28.74
CA GLU A 207 3.04 53.84 -30.02
C GLU A 207 3.35 52.74 -31.07
N LYS A 208 3.02 53.03 -32.33
CA LYS A 208 3.17 52.18 -33.54
C LYS A 208 4.61 52.26 -34.06
N SER A 209 5.14 51.18 -34.65
CA SER A 209 5.57 51.15 -36.08
C SER A 209 6.33 49.86 -36.50
N SER A 210 5.96 49.38 -37.69
CA SER A 210 6.77 48.77 -38.77
C SER A 210 7.59 47.49 -38.58
N SER A 211 7.07 46.43 -39.24
CA SER A 211 7.71 45.54 -40.25
C SER A 211 9.11 44.97 -40.00
N PHE A 212 9.24 43.63 -39.96
CA PHE A 212 9.73 42.81 -41.09
C PHE A 212 9.90 41.30 -40.75
N LYS A 213 9.56 40.49 -41.76
CA LYS A 213 10.10 39.16 -42.18
C LYS A 213 9.91 37.89 -41.31
N ILE A 214 8.98 37.11 -41.84
CA ILE A 214 8.84 35.65 -41.92
C ILE A 214 10.15 34.87 -41.83
N LEU A 215 10.17 33.86 -40.94
CA LEU A 215 10.89 32.61 -41.16
C LEU A 215 9.96 31.44 -40.82
N HIS A 216 9.77 30.62 -41.85
CA HIS A 216 9.02 29.37 -41.89
C HIS A 216 9.79 28.33 -41.06
N VAL A 217 9.12 27.69 -40.09
CA VAL A 217 9.58 26.41 -39.54
C VAL A 217 8.39 25.46 -39.57
N GLU A 218 8.64 24.32 -40.21
CA GLU A 218 7.68 23.27 -40.53
C GLU A 218 7.11 22.61 -39.27
N THR A 219 5.83 22.30 -39.32
CA THR A 219 5.13 21.42 -38.38
C THR A 219 5.15 20.00 -38.91
N PRO A 220 5.29 18.97 -38.06
CA PRO A 220 4.76 17.65 -38.37
C PRO A 220 3.48 17.39 -37.58
N SER A 221 2.42 17.23 -38.36
CA SER A 221 1.26 16.33 -38.21
C SER A 221 0.68 16.02 -36.82
N ILE A 222 -0.58 16.45 -36.70
CA ILE A 222 -1.66 15.90 -35.87
C ILE A 222 -1.67 14.37 -35.92
N CYS A 223 -1.70 13.72 -34.75
CA CYS A 223 -2.24 12.37 -34.60
C CYS A 223 -3.50 12.44 -33.74
N SER A 224 -4.64 12.31 -34.41
CA SER A 224 -5.95 12.04 -33.82
C SER A 224 -5.99 10.57 -33.36
N HIS A 225 -6.78 10.30 -32.30
CA HIS A 225 -7.14 9.01 -31.66
C HIS A 225 -6.65 8.99 -30.21
N ARG A 226 -7.42 8.65 -29.18
CA ARG A 226 -8.73 8.01 -29.05
C ARG A 226 -9.18 8.26 -27.61
N ARG A 227 -10.46 8.59 -27.38
CA ARG A 227 -11.09 8.55 -26.05
C ARG A 227 -10.84 7.17 -25.44
N THR A 228 -10.14 7.10 -24.31
CA THR A 228 -10.14 5.91 -23.46
C THR A 228 -10.80 6.27 -22.15
N LEU A 229 -11.86 5.51 -21.85
CA LEU A 229 -12.60 5.48 -20.60
C LEU A 229 -11.61 5.42 -19.42
N SER A 230 -11.87 6.24 -18.40
CA SER A 230 -11.21 6.13 -17.11
C SER A 230 -11.82 4.95 -16.34
N ASP A 231 -11.16 3.80 -16.38
CA ASP A 231 -11.40 2.74 -15.40
C ASP A 231 -10.78 3.19 -14.07
N TYR A 232 -11.62 3.73 -13.20
CA TYR A 232 -11.32 3.88 -11.78
C TYR A 232 -11.20 2.48 -11.19
N ASN A 233 -9.97 1.97 -11.09
CA ASN A 233 -9.68 0.77 -10.33
C ASN A 233 -9.85 1.07 -8.85
N HIS A 234 -11.07 0.82 -8.37
CA HIS A 234 -11.31 0.37 -7.01
C HIS A 234 -10.28 -0.72 -6.68
N SER A 235 -9.64 -0.59 -5.53
CA SER A 235 -8.73 -1.62 -5.02
C SER A 235 -9.52 -2.90 -4.71
N ASN A 236 -9.76 -3.69 -5.75
CA ASN A 236 -10.25 -5.06 -5.64
C ASN A 236 -9.03 -5.97 -5.52
N TYR A 237 -8.99 -6.69 -4.40
CA TYR A 237 -8.08 -7.81 -4.19
C TYR A 237 -8.29 -8.84 -5.31
N PHE A 238 -7.36 -8.90 -6.26
CA PHE A 238 -7.28 -9.99 -7.22
C PHE A 238 -5.88 -10.58 -7.26
N LEU A 239 -5.86 -11.90 -7.04
CA LEU A 239 -4.72 -12.80 -7.10
C LEU A 239 -4.20 -12.84 -8.55
N SER A 240 -2.91 -12.61 -8.76
CA SER A 240 -2.25 -12.87 -10.05
C SER A 240 -1.01 -13.72 -9.84
N SER A 241 -1.03 -14.89 -10.47
CA SER A 241 0.07 -15.85 -10.56
C SER A 241 1.03 -15.46 -11.68
N ASN A 242 2.34 -15.41 -11.40
CA ASN A 242 3.35 -16.28 -12.04
C ASN A 242 4.82 -15.88 -11.79
N LYS A 243 5.58 -16.95 -11.48
CA LYS A 243 6.92 -17.38 -11.91
C LYS A 243 8.17 -16.48 -11.75
N SER A 244 9.09 -17.08 -11.00
CA SER A 244 10.51 -16.87 -10.72
C SER A 244 11.40 -16.27 -11.81
N ALA A 245 12.33 -15.43 -11.34
CA ALA A 245 13.67 -15.27 -11.91
C ALA A 245 14.69 -15.35 -10.77
N THR A 246 15.68 -16.23 -10.92
CA THR A 246 16.71 -16.60 -9.93
C THR A 246 17.99 -15.77 -10.14
N LEU A 247 18.82 -15.63 -9.09
CA LEU A 247 20.31 -15.50 -9.01
C LEU A 247 20.73 -14.43 -7.96
N PRO A 248 21.94 -14.48 -7.35
CA PRO A 248 22.70 -15.59 -6.76
C PRO A 248 23.08 -15.33 -5.27
N CYS A 249 23.60 -16.38 -4.63
CA CYS A 249 23.81 -16.55 -3.18
C CYS A 249 25.20 -16.10 -2.66
N ARG A 250 25.27 -15.68 -1.39
CA ARG A 250 26.27 -16.21 -0.43
C ARG A 250 25.84 -16.08 1.06
N THR A 251 25.44 -17.23 1.61
CA THR A 251 25.70 -17.80 2.96
C THR A 251 25.32 -17.02 4.23
N ASN A 252 24.72 -17.61 5.27
CA ASN A 252 24.10 -18.92 5.49
C ASN A 252 23.31 -18.80 6.80
N GLY A 253 22.02 -19.14 6.77
CA GLY A 253 21.21 -19.30 8.00
C GLY A 253 19.98 -18.41 8.14
N ASN A 254 19.14 -18.30 7.11
CA ASN A 254 17.78 -17.75 7.25
C ASN A 254 16.78 -18.69 6.57
N LYS A 255 16.06 -19.46 7.39
CA LYS A 255 14.91 -20.26 6.94
C LYS A 255 13.73 -19.32 6.74
N SER A 256 13.35 -19.15 5.46
CA SER A 256 12.07 -18.54 5.09
C SER A 256 10.94 -19.39 5.68
N LEU A 257 9.95 -18.69 6.23
CA LEU A 257 8.84 -19.21 7.00
C LEU A 257 7.88 -20.15 6.24
N LEU A 258 8.08 -20.27 4.91
CA LEU A 258 7.28 -21.04 3.97
C LEU A 258 8.25 -21.60 2.93
N ASP A 259 8.97 -22.64 3.31
CA ASP A 259 9.70 -23.51 2.38
C ASP A 259 8.73 -24.61 1.95
N ASP A 260 8.27 -24.56 0.70
CA ASP A 260 7.28 -25.50 0.11
C ASP A 260 7.90 -26.86 -0.28
N SER A 261 8.98 -27.27 0.38
CA SER A 261 9.73 -28.47 0.03
C SER A 261 9.35 -29.68 0.90
N VAL A 262 8.07 -30.11 0.91
CA VAL A 262 7.68 -31.51 1.24
C VAL A 262 6.43 -31.90 0.44
N LEU A 263 6.60 -32.13 -0.87
CA LEU A 263 5.69 -32.96 -1.66
C LEU A 263 6.55 -33.92 -2.47
N GLY A 264 6.60 -35.17 -2.03
CA GLY A 264 7.07 -36.28 -2.87
C GLY A 264 6.00 -36.62 -3.89
N ASP A 265 6.42 -36.88 -5.12
CA ASP A 265 5.56 -37.30 -6.22
C ASP A 265 4.80 -38.61 -5.91
N PRO A 266 3.60 -38.82 -6.48
CA PRO A 266 2.91 -40.09 -6.40
C PRO A 266 3.63 -41.12 -7.29
N VAL A 267 4.08 -42.22 -6.68
CA VAL A 267 4.56 -43.39 -7.40
C VAL A 267 3.39 -44.01 -8.16
N SER A 268 3.53 -44.06 -9.48
CA SER A 268 2.69 -44.75 -10.44
C SER A 268 2.61 -46.25 -10.16
N GLU A 269 1.39 -46.78 -10.17
CA GLU A 269 1.09 -48.21 -10.21
C GLU A 269 1.62 -48.85 -11.50
N GLU A 270 2.67 -49.65 -11.37
CA GLU A 270 2.90 -50.82 -12.23
C GLU A 270 3.48 -51.94 -11.36
N THR A 271 2.67 -52.97 -11.10
CA THR A 271 3.10 -54.38 -11.12
C THR A 271 1.86 -55.26 -10.97
N SER A 272 1.34 -55.72 -12.10
CA SER A 272 0.60 -56.97 -12.14
C SER A 272 1.57 -58.13 -11.92
N SER A 273 1.07 -59.16 -11.23
CA SER A 273 1.57 -60.53 -11.12
C SER A 273 2.16 -60.92 -9.75
N SER A 274 1.54 -61.96 -9.18
CA SER A 274 2.04 -62.80 -8.08
C SER A 274 1.58 -62.49 -6.65
N ILE A 275 0.26 -62.40 -6.41
CA ILE A 275 -0.35 -62.90 -5.15
C ILE A 275 -1.68 -63.60 -5.50
N LYS A 276 -1.58 -64.81 -6.07
CA LYS A 276 -2.64 -65.84 -6.04
C LYS A 276 -2.11 -67.01 -5.21
N SER A 277 -2.00 -66.82 -3.90
CA SER A 277 -1.95 -67.89 -2.89
C SER A 277 -1.93 -67.21 -1.53
N LEU A 278 -2.65 -67.76 -0.55
CA LEU A 278 -2.92 -67.23 0.80
C LEU A 278 -4.21 -66.41 0.97
N SER A 279 -5.33 -66.93 0.46
CA SER A 279 -6.66 -66.61 1.00
C SER A 279 -7.54 -67.87 1.16
N THR A 280 -6.95 -68.96 1.62
CA THR A 280 -7.65 -70.20 1.96
C THR A 280 -7.02 -70.86 3.19
N HIS A 281 -6.96 -70.15 4.32
CA HIS A 281 -6.80 -70.76 5.65
C HIS A 281 -7.01 -69.67 6.69
N ILE A 282 -8.27 -69.46 7.10
CA ILE A 282 -8.77 -68.96 8.40
C ILE A 282 -10.26 -68.70 8.15
N ASP A 283 -11.06 -69.77 8.11
CA ASP A 283 -12.54 -69.72 8.25
C ASP A 283 -13.11 -71.13 8.49
N SER A 284 -12.49 -71.88 9.43
CA SER A 284 -12.98 -73.23 9.79
C SER A 284 -12.76 -73.58 11.27
N LYS A 285 -12.65 -72.61 12.18
CA LYS A 285 -12.61 -72.89 13.63
C LYS A 285 -13.33 -71.83 14.46
N MET A 286 -14.62 -71.64 14.23
CA MET A 286 -15.56 -71.16 15.25
C MET A 286 -16.96 -71.73 14.98
N SER A 287 -17.09 -73.05 15.13
CA SER A 287 -18.36 -73.71 15.44
C SER A 287 -18.06 -75.10 16.00
N ARG A 288 -18.11 -75.19 17.34
CA ARG A 288 -18.17 -76.37 18.23
C ARG A 288 -17.36 -76.12 19.50
N ARG A 289 -17.99 -75.48 20.47
CA ARG A 289 -18.10 -75.91 21.87
C ARG A 289 -19.16 -75.07 22.56
#